data_AF-A0AA88L6Q8-F1
#
_entry.id   AF-A0AA88L6Q8-F1
#
_cell.length_a   1.000
_cell.length_b   1.000
_cell.length_c   1.000
_cell.angle_alpha   90.00
_cell.angle_beta   90.00
_cell.angle_gamma   90.00
#
_symmetry.space_group_name_H-M   'P 1'
#
loop_
_entity.id
_entity.type
_entity.pdbx_description
1 polymer ?
#
loop_
_entity_poly.entity_id
_entity_poly.type
_entity_poly.pdbx_seq_one_letter_code
_entity_poly.pdbx_strand_id
1 'polypeptide(L)'
;MNRLALFGSNSIVKLSIGLAVAAIWLNPKEVDFQERHLEANNIMVLVSKPIKNPVSEKHVDHINSLYSDDRIRYTSCLFLSFMWKDNFCREVGLYESQCSYLKPSLRKFYDRIEDIGFWGKWWIYEEKMKDFDVSPAEWSDTSVLNLGVVNPRGFTIS
;
A
#
# COMPACT_ATOMS: atom_id res chain seq x y z
N MET A 1 18.65 -48.84 -0.83
CA MET A 1 18.66 -47.68 0.09
C MET A 1 18.09 -46.39 -0.55
N ASN A 2 17.05 -46.44 -1.42
CA ASN A 2 16.56 -45.25 -2.15
C ASN A 2 15.05 -44.95 -2.02
N ARG A 3 14.32 -45.57 -1.08
CA ARG A 3 12.88 -45.30 -0.91
C ARG A 3 12.56 -44.12 0.02
N LEU A 4 13.46 -43.75 0.93
CA LEU A 4 13.28 -42.59 1.83
C LEU A 4 13.44 -41.24 1.10
N ALA A 5 14.33 -41.14 0.10
CA ALA A 5 14.51 -39.92 -0.69
C ALA A 5 13.30 -39.59 -1.59
N LEU A 6 12.62 -40.61 -2.12
CA LEU A 6 11.40 -40.45 -2.93
C LEU A 6 10.20 -39.96 -2.11
N PHE A 7 10.07 -40.37 -0.85
CA PHE A 7 9.03 -39.86 0.06
C PHE A 7 9.24 -38.38 0.40
N GLY A 8 10.50 -37.96 0.61
CA GLY A 8 10.84 -36.54 0.76
C GLY A 8 10.46 -35.72 -0.48
N SER A 9 10.83 -36.22 -1.67
CA SER A 9 10.52 -35.54 -2.94
C SER A 9 9.02 -35.38 -3.20
N ASN A 10 8.22 -36.42 -2.99
CA ASN A 10 6.77 -36.36 -3.23
C ASN A 10 6.03 -35.46 -2.22
N SER A 11 6.54 -35.36 -0.98
CA SER A 11 5.96 -34.48 0.04
C SER A 11 6.19 -33.00 -0.31
N ILE A 12 7.40 -32.66 -0.75
CA ILE A 12 7.75 -31.28 -1.17
C ILE A 12 6.89 -30.85 -2.37
N VAL A 13 6.72 -31.73 -3.37
CA VAL A 13 5.92 -31.42 -4.56
C VAL A 13 4.46 -31.15 -4.18
N LYS A 14 3.85 -31.98 -3.33
CA LYS A 14 2.47 -31.75 -2.85
C LYS A 14 2.32 -30.42 -2.10
N LEU A 15 3.29 -30.10 -1.24
CA LEU A 15 3.29 -28.85 -0.48
C LEU A 15 3.44 -27.62 -1.38
N SER A 16 4.31 -27.71 -2.41
CA SER A 16 4.48 -26.64 -3.40
C SER A 16 3.24 -26.40 -4.25
N ILE A 17 2.55 -27.46 -4.70
CA ILE A 17 1.31 -27.35 -5.49
C ILE A 17 0.20 -26.76 -4.62
N GLY A 18 0.05 -27.23 -3.38
CA GLY A 18 -0.94 -26.68 -2.44
C GLY A 18 -0.72 -25.19 -2.16
N LEU A 19 0.54 -24.78 -1.95
CA LEU A 19 0.90 -23.38 -1.74
C LEU A 19 0.59 -22.53 -2.98
N ALA A 20 0.93 -23.01 -4.17
CA ALA A 20 0.66 -22.30 -5.42
C ALA A 20 -0.84 -22.12 -5.65
N VAL A 21 -1.64 -23.16 -5.44
CA VAL A 21 -3.11 -23.10 -5.55
C VAL A 21 -3.69 -22.13 -4.53
N ALA A 22 -3.25 -22.18 -3.28
CA ALA A 22 -3.68 -21.25 -2.24
C ALA A 22 -3.33 -19.80 -2.59
N ALA A 23 -2.11 -19.55 -3.09
CA ALA A 23 -1.67 -18.21 -3.46
C ALA A 23 -2.45 -17.62 -4.63
N ILE A 24 -2.83 -18.45 -5.62
CA ILE A 24 -3.72 -18.03 -6.72
C ILE A 24 -5.12 -17.70 -6.18
N TRP A 25 -5.64 -18.50 -5.24
CA TRP A 25 -6.94 -18.26 -4.63
C TRP A 25 -6.99 -17.01 -3.76
N LEU A 26 -5.90 -16.72 -3.05
CA LEU A 26 -5.72 -15.54 -2.21
C LEU A 26 -5.29 -14.32 -3.03
N ASN A 27 -5.25 -14.37 -4.36
CA ASN A 27 -4.77 -13.26 -5.15
C ASN A 27 -5.75 -12.07 -5.07
N PRO A 28 -5.35 -10.91 -4.52
CA PRO A 28 -6.25 -9.77 -4.34
C PRO A 28 -6.61 -9.15 -5.69
N LYS A 29 -7.89 -8.77 -5.85
CA LYS A 29 -8.41 -8.13 -7.06
C LYS A 29 -8.42 -6.61 -6.93
N GLU A 30 -8.64 -5.92 -8.04
CA GLU A 30 -8.82 -4.47 -8.07
C GLU A 30 -9.96 -3.99 -7.16
N VAL A 31 -11.07 -4.73 -7.10
CA VAL A 31 -12.22 -4.39 -6.25
C VAL A 31 -11.83 -4.41 -4.77
N ASP A 32 -11.06 -5.41 -4.34
CA ASP A 32 -10.59 -5.52 -2.95
C ASP A 32 -9.71 -4.31 -2.56
N PHE A 33 -8.92 -3.79 -3.51
CA PHE A 33 -8.15 -2.57 -3.32
C PHE A 33 -9.06 -1.35 -3.15
N GLN A 34 -10.05 -1.19 -4.04
CA GLN A 34 -10.98 -0.06 -4.00
C GLN A 34 -11.79 -0.03 -2.71
N GLU A 35 -12.29 -1.18 -2.27
CA GLU A 35 -13.03 -1.31 -1.00
C GLU A 35 -12.15 -0.92 0.18
N ARG A 36 -10.92 -1.43 0.24
CA ARG A 36 -9.97 -1.11 1.31
C ARG A 36 -9.54 0.35 1.29
N HIS A 37 -9.39 0.92 0.11
CA HIS A 37 -9.09 2.34 -0.05
C HIS A 37 -10.23 3.22 0.45
N LEU A 38 -11.47 2.89 0.08
CA LEU A 38 -12.67 3.59 0.52
C LEU A 38 -12.88 3.48 2.03
N GLU A 39 -12.71 2.29 2.61
CA GLU A 39 -12.78 2.07 4.06
C GLU A 39 -11.75 2.95 4.80
N ALA A 40 -10.51 2.94 4.33
CA ALA A 40 -9.45 3.71 4.95
C ALA A 40 -9.66 5.24 4.80
N ASN A 41 -10.18 5.69 3.65
CA ASN A 41 -10.55 7.08 3.43
C ASN A 41 -11.66 7.51 4.42
N ASN A 42 -12.70 6.69 4.57
CA ASN A 42 -13.78 6.94 5.53
C ASN A 42 -13.24 7.08 6.97
N ILE A 43 -12.33 6.19 7.39
CA ILE A 43 -11.72 6.26 8.72
C ILE A 43 -10.87 7.53 8.85
N MET A 44 -10.08 7.89 7.84
CA MET A 44 -9.26 9.10 7.89
C MET A 44 -10.07 10.40 7.94
N VAL A 45 -11.26 10.44 7.33
CA VAL A 45 -12.17 11.61 7.40
C VAL A 45 -12.68 11.84 8.83
N LEU A 46 -12.78 10.78 9.64
CA LEU A 46 -13.18 10.88 11.06
C LEU A 46 -12.06 11.46 11.94
N VAL A 47 -10.80 11.36 11.51
CA VAL A 47 -9.65 11.85 12.26
C VAL A 47 -9.46 13.35 12.01
N SER A 48 -9.27 14.11 13.09
CA SER A 48 -9.04 15.55 13.00
C SER A 48 -7.67 15.86 12.36
N LYS A 49 -7.57 16.96 11.61
CA LYS A 49 -6.35 17.38 10.92
C LYS A 49 -5.06 17.44 11.77
N PRO A 50 -5.06 17.94 13.04
CA PRO A 50 -3.81 18.10 13.79
C PRO A 50 -3.14 16.78 14.20
N ILE A 51 -3.93 15.71 14.37
CA ILE A 51 -3.46 14.40 14.84
C ILE A 51 -3.20 13.40 13.71
N LYS A 52 -3.45 13.80 12.46
CA LYS A 52 -3.34 12.92 11.30
C LYS A 52 -1.91 12.85 10.76
N ASN A 53 -1.48 11.67 10.36
CA ASN A 53 -0.18 11.47 9.72
C ASN A 53 -0.16 12.10 8.31
N PRO A 54 0.74 13.07 8.02
CA PRO A 54 0.81 13.73 6.72
C PRO A 54 1.28 12.80 5.59
N VAL A 55 1.95 11.68 5.91
CA VAL A 55 2.38 10.69 4.91
C VAL A 55 1.18 9.89 4.41
N SER A 56 0.35 9.40 5.32
CA SER A 56 -0.88 8.65 5.00
C SER A 56 -1.90 9.53 4.29
N GLU A 57 -2.08 10.78 4.73
CA GLU A 57 -2.93 11.76 4.04
C GLU A 57 -2.50 11.99 2.59
N LYS A 58 -1.22 12.32 2.37
CA LYS A 58 -0.68 12.52 1.01
C LYS A 58 -0.83 11.27 0.14
N HIS A 59 -0.68 10.09 0.72
CA HIS A 59 -0.84 8.84 -0.02
C HIS A 59 -2.28 8.63 -0.48
N VAL A 60 -3.27 8.80 0.39
CA VAL A 60 -4.69 8.70 0.03
C VAL A 60 -5.09 9.76 -0.98
N ASP A 61 -4.64 11.01 -0.80
CA ASP A 61 -4.89 12.08 -1.75
C ASP A 61 -4.27 11.77 -3.12
N HIS A 62 -3.07 11.19 -3.15
CA HIS A 62 -2.43 10.76 -4.38
C HIS A 62 -3.26 9.68 -5.10
N ILE A 63 -3.70 8.64 -4.38
CA ILE A 63 -4.53 7.59 -4.96
C ILE A 63 -5.88 8.15 -5.47
N ASN A 64 -6.52 9.04 -4.71
CA ASN A 64 -7.73 9.74 -5.15
C ASN A 64 -7.52 10.53 -6.45
N SER A 65 -6.37 11.21 -6.60
CA SER A 65 -6.03 11.92 -7.84
C SER A 65 -5.86 10.96 -9.02
N LEU A 66 -5.24 9.79 -8.81
CA LEU A 66 -5.06 8.79 -9.86
C LEU A 66 -6.39 8.17 -10.31
N TYR A 67 -7.33 7.97 -9.39
CA TYR A 67 -8.69 7.53 -9.71
C TYR A 67 -9.49 8.59 -10.45
N SER A 68 -9.40 9.85 -10.02
CA SER A 68 -10.08 10.97 -10.67
C SER A 68 -9.61 11.16 -12.12
N ASP A 69 -8.32 10.89 -12.38
CA ASP A 69 -7.72 10.97 -13.71
C ASP A 69 -7.88 9.68 -14.54
N ASP A 70 -8.46 8.59 -14.01
CA ASP A 70 -8.50 7.26 -14.66
C ASP A 70 -7.13 6.78 -15.18
N ARG A 71 -6.08 7.06 -14.41
CA ARG A 71 -4.68 6.69 -14.74
C ARG A 71 -4.19 5.45 -14.01
N ILE A 72 -5.00 4.86 -13.13
CA ILE A 72 -4.64 3.66 -12.40
C ILE A 72 -5.00 2.39 -13.19
N ARG A 73 -4.11 1.40 -13.18
CA ARG A 73 -4.27 0.14 -13.91
C ARG A 73 -3.92 -1.04 -13.03
N TYR A 74 -4.76 -2.06 -13.11
CA TYR A 74 -4.58 -3.33 -12.42
C TYR A 74 -4.02 -4.39 -13.37
N THR A 75 -3.08 -5.20 -12.90
CA THR A 75 -2.56 -6.36 -13.63
C THR A 75 -2.29 -7.52 -12.68
N SER A 76 -2.96 -8.66 -12.90
CA SER A 76 -2.71 -9.89 -12.15
C SER A 76 -1.67 -10.76 -12.84
N CYS A 77 -0.68 -11.23 -12.10
CA CYS A 77 0.38 -12.15 -12.51
C CYS A 77 0.40 -13.37 -11.57
N LEU A 78 -0.35 -14.43 -11.92
CA LEU A 78 -0.46 -15.70 -11.19
C LEU A 78 -0.86 -15.54 -9.70
N PHE A 79 0.12 -15.27 -8.84
CA PHE A 79 -0.02 -15.12 -7.39
C PHE A 79 0.30 -13.70 -6.89
N LEU A 80 0.71 -12.80 -7.79
CA LEU A 80 0.96 -11.39 -7.51
C LEU A 80 -0.03 -10.53 -8.28
N SER A 81 -0.56 -9.51 -7.63
CA SER A 81 -1.30 -8.44 -8.28
C SER A 81 -0.47 -7.17 -8.25
N PHE A 82 -0.49 -6.40 -9.33
CA PHE A 82 0.20 -5.13 -9.41
C PHE A 82 -0.80 -4.03 -9.71
N MET A 83 -0.66 -2.93 -8.98
CA MET A 83 -1.30 -1.66 -9.26
C MET A 83 -0.23 -0.71 -9.79
N TRP A 84 -0.45 -0.14 -10.96
CA TRP A 84 0.52 0.75 -11.61
C TRP A 84 -0.17 1.94 -12.25
N LYS A 85 0.56 3.06 -12.34
CA LYS A 85 0.08 4.26 -13.01
C LYS A 85 0.44 4.29 -14.49
N ASP A 86 -0.55 4.65 -15.31
CA ASP A 86 -0.37 4.98 -16.72
C ASP A 86 -0.24 6.50 -16.89
N ASN A 87 0.37 6.93 -18.00
CA ASN A 87 0.55 8.35 -18.28
C ASN A 87 -0.73 9.01 -18.79
N PHE A 88 -1.62 8.22 -19.41
CA PHE A 88 -2.82 8.69 -20.09
C PHE A 88 -4.07 7.98 -19.56
N CYS A 89 -5.20 8.69 -19.59
CA CYS A 89 -6.52 8.09 -19.26
C CYS A 89 -6.92 7.09 -20.35
N ARG A 90 -7.86 6.19 -20.03
CA ARG A 90 -8.19 5.05 -20.92
C ARG A 90 -8.76 5.49 -22.27
N GLU A 91 -9.44 6.63 -22.29
CA GLU A 91 -10.18 7.15 -23.44
C GLU A 91 -9.39 8.20 -24.23
N VAL A 92 -8.12 8.44 -23.88
CA VAL A 92 -7.30 9.47 -24.52
C VAL A 92 -6.80 9.02 -25.89
N GLY A 93 -7.41 9.56 -26.94
CA GLY A 93 -7.04 9.36 -28.35
C GLY A 93 -5.88 10.21 -28.86
N LEU A 94 -4.94 10.63 -27.99
CA LEU A 94 -3.78 11.43 -28.40
C LEU A 94 -2.79 10.60 -29.23
N TYR A 95 -2.11 11.23 -30.19
CA TYR A 95 -1.08 10.57 -30.99
C TYR A 95 0.04 9.96 -30.12
N GLU A 96 0.39 10.63 -29.02
CA GLU A 96 1.40 10.16 -28.06
C GLU A 96 1.02 8.86 -27.35
N SER A 97 -0.28 8.60 -27.12
CA SER A 97 -0.75 7.35 -26.49
C SER A 97 -0.80 6.18 -27.49
N GLN A 98 -0.95 6.47 -28.79
CA GLN A 98 -1.05 5.47 -29.86
C GLN A 98 0.34 5.06 -30.43
N CYS A 99 1.34 5.92 -30.30
CA CYS A 99 2.68 5.66 -30.84
C CYS A 99 3.44 4.59 -30.05
N SER A 100 3.74 3.45 -30.68
CA SER A 100 4.49 2.34 -30.06
C SER A 100 5.92 2.71 -29.63
N TYR A 101 6.52 3.74 -30.22
CA TYR A 101 7.88 4.19 -29.88
C TYR A 101 7.94 5.10 -28.65
N LEU A 102 6.83 5.76 -28.29
CA LEU A 102 6.72 6.55 -27.06
C LEU A 102 6.31 5.70 -25.85
N LYS A 103 5.95 4.42 -26.07
CA LYS A 103 5.59 3.53 -24.98
C LYS A 103 6.77 3.35 -24.04
N PRO A 104 6.55 3.47 -22.73
CA PRO A 104 7.63 3.39 -21.78
C PRO A 104 8.31 2.02 -21.82
N SER A 105 9.64 2.02 -21.82
CA SER A 105 10.45 0.81 -21.72
C SER A 105 10.06 -0.02 -20.48
N LEU A 106 10.03 -1.35 -20.61
CA LEU A 106 9.76 -2.27 -19.49
C LEU A 106 10.71 -2.05 -18.29
N ARG A 107 11.93 -1.56 -18.53
CA ARG A 107 12.89 -1.26 -17.46
C ARG A 107 12.44 -0.12 -16.53
N LYS A 108 11.66 0.83 -17.03
CA LYS A 108 11.06 1.94 -16.26
C LYS A 108 9.69 1.58 -15.68
N PHE A 109 9.24 0.32 -15.82
CA PHE A 109 7.95 -0.11 -15.29
C PHE A 109 7.97 -0.14 -13.75
N TYR A 110 9.09 -0.54 -13.15
CA TYR A 110 9.25 -0.61 -11.69
C TYR A 110 8.98 0.72 -10.98
N ASP A 111 9.39 1.85 -11.58
CA ASP A 111 9.17 3.19 -11.02
C ASP A 111 7.71 3.65 -11.08
N ARG A 112 6.84 2.93 -11.81
CA ARG A 112 5.41 3.24 -11.96
C ARG A 112 4.52 2.30 -11.16
N ILE A 113 5.09 1.36 -10.42
CA ILE A 113 4.34 0.48 -9.52
C ILE A 113 3.94 1.32 -8.31
N GLU A 114 2.63 1.42 -8.10
CA GLU A 114 2.05 2.11 -6.94
C GLU A 114 1.86 1.13 -5.78
N ASP A 115 1.41 -0.10 -6.07
CA ASP A 115 1.24 -1.14 -5.04
C ASP A 115 1.41 -2.56 -5.58
N ILE A 116 1.77 -3.46 -4.68
CA ILE A 116 1.95 -4.89 -4.89
C ILE A 116 0.99 -5.66 -3.96
N GLY A 117 0.06 -6.35 -4.59
CA GLY A 117 -0.85 -7.29 -3.96
C GLY A 117 -0.23 -8.67 -3.87
N PHE A 118 -0.13 -9.21 -2.65
CA PHE A 118 0.30 -10.59 -2.41
C PHE A 118 -0.43 -11.14 -1.19
N TRP A 119 -0.89 -12.39 -1.28
CA TRP A 119 -1.54 -13.10 -0.17
C TRP A 119 -2.78 -12.37 0.40
N GLY A 120 -3.65 -11.89 -0.48
CA GLY A 120 -4.89 -11.20 -0.12
C GLY A 120 -4.70 -9.82 0.49
N LYS A 121 -3.49 -9.28 0.44
CA LYS A 121 -3.13 -7.98 1.04
C LYS A 121 -2.39 -7.11 0.04
N TRP A 122 -2.59 -5.81 0.19
CA TRP A 122 -1.91 -4.75 -0.55
C TRP A 122 -0.81 -4.18 0.35
N TRP A 123 0.44 -4.52 0.04
CA TRP A 123 1.55 -4.39 1.00
C TRP A 123 1.97 -2.94 1.20
N ILE A 124 2.10 -2.16 0.12
CA ILE A 124 2.52 -0.76 0.23
C ILE A 124 1.41 0.05 0.87
N TYR A 125 0.15 -0.20 0.50
CA TYR A 125 -0.98 0.47 1.13
C TYR A 125 -1.07 0.18 2.63
N GLU A 126 -0.96 -1.09 3.06
CA GLU A 126 -1.00 -1.44 4.49
C GLU A 126 0.14 -0.79 5.28
N GLU A 127 1.34 -0.71 4.71
CA GLU A 127 2.47 -0.06 5.35
C GLU A 127 2.26 1.45 5.50
N LYS A 128 1.73 2.12 4.45
CA LYS A 128 1.46 3.56 4.46
C LYS A 128 0.29 3.97 5.36
N MET A 129 -0.66 3.07 5.56
CA MET A 129 -1.81 3.30 6.45
C MET A 129 -1.56 2.82 7.88
N LYS A 130 -0.39 2.24 8.17
CA LYS A 130 0.02 1.95 9.54
C LYS A 130 0.28 3.27 10.28
N ASP A 131 -0.32 3.41 11.47
CA ASP A 131 -0.18 4.60 12.34
C ASP A 131 -0.64 5.91 11.64
N PHE A 132 -1.78 5.86 10.95
CA PHE A 132 -2.38 7.03 10.26
C PHE A 132 -2.89 8.11 11.23
N ASP A 133 -3.11 7.75 12.50
CA ASP A 133 -3.58 8.58 13.62
C ASP A 133 -2.44 9.12 14.50
N VAL A 134 -1.20 8.89 14.10
CA VAL A 134 0.01 9.30 14.83
C VAL A 134 0.68 10.44 14.06
N SER A 135 0.57 11.66 14.58
CA SER A 135 1.20 12.84 13.96
C SER A 135 2.58 13.11 14.58
N PRO A 136 3.68 13.04 13.81
CA PRO A 136 5.02 13.34 14.33
C PRO A 136 5.17 14.79 14.82
N ALA A 137 4.26 15.69 14.42
CA ALA A 137 4.25 17.07 14.88
C ALA A 137 3.90 17.17 16.38
N GLU A 138 3.08 16.26 16.92
CA GLU A 138 2.64 16.29 18.32
C GLU A 138 3.81 16.21 19.31
N TRP A 139 4.88 15.47 18.96
CA TRP A 139 6.03 15.26 19.83
C TRP A 139 7.20 16.22 19.57
N SER A 140 7.13 17.03 18.51
CA SER A 140 8.22 17.97 18.16
C SER A 140 8.38 19.09 19.20
N ASP A 141 7.29 19.47 19.86
CA ASP A 141 7.28 20.47 20.94
C ASP A 141 7.64 19.89 22.31
N THR A 142 7.80 18.57 22.46
CA THR A 142 8.15 17.98 23.78
C THR A 142 9.58 18.34 24.22
N SER A 143 10.42 18.89 23.33
CA SER A 143 11.70 19.49 23.71
C SER A 143 11.56 20.78 24.55
N VAL A 144 10.38 21.43 24.55
CA VAL A 144 10.07 22.54 25.47
C VAL A 144 9.47 22.10 26.81
N LEU A 145 9.23 20.79 27.01
CA LEU A 145 8.83 20.20 28.30
C LEU A 145 10.02 19.74 29.17
N ASN A 146 11.16 20.43 29.04
CA ASN A 146 11.99 20.70 30.23
C ASN A 146 11.28 21.66 31.22
N LEU A 147 10.10 22.19 30.88
CA LEU A 147 9.19 22.88 31.81
C LEU A 147 8.23 21.89 32.47
N GLY A 148 8.79 21.00 33.28
CA GLY A 148 7.99 19.97 33.91
C GLY A 148 8.74 19.06 34.87
N VAL A 149 9.75 19.58 35.57
CA VAL A 149 10.09 19.03 36.89
C VAL A 149 8.83 19.21 37.75
N VAL A 150 7.93 18.22 37.70
CA VAL A 150 6.87 18.06 38.69
C VAL A 150 7.60 17.77 39.99
N ASN A 151 7.80 18.83 40.79
CA ASN A 151 8.19 18.70 42.17
C ASN A 151 7.12 17.82 42.86
N PRO A 152 7.48 16.68 43.50
CA PRO A 152 6.52 15.80 44.15
C PRO A 152 5.82 16.43 45.37
N ARG A 153 6.08 17.69 45.69
CA ARG A 153 5.39 18.45 46.73
C ARG A 153 4.70 19.66 46.10
N GLY A 154 3.39 19.54 45.90
CA GLY A 154 2.56 20.64 45.45
C GLY A 154 2.62 21.81 46.44
N PHE A 155 3.12 22.96 45.98
CA PHE A 155 2.72 24.29 46.48
C PHE A 155 3.06 25.39 45.45
N THR A 156 2.24 26.43 45.52
CA THR A 156 1.90 27.56 44.62
C THR A 156 3.05 28.57 44.36
N ILE A 157 2.98 29.70 43.62
CA ILE A 157 2.02 30.85 43.63
C ILE A 157 2.27 31.79 42.42
N SER A 158 1.21 32.25 41.74
CA SER A 158 0.79 33.68 41.65
C SER A 158 -0.59 33.77 41.01
#